data_AF-A0A2W1ETY4-F1
#
_entry.id   AF-A0A2W1ETY4-F1
#
_cell.length_a   1.000
_cell.length_b   1.000
_cell.length_c   1.000
_cell.angle_alpha   90.00
_cell.angle_beta   90.00
_cell.angle_gamma   90.00
#
_symmetry.space_group_name_H-M   'P 1'
#
loop_
_entity.id
_entity.type
_entity.pdbx_description
1 polymer ?
#
loop_
_entity_poly.entity_id
_entity_poly.type
_entity_poly.pdbx_seq_one_letter_code
_entity_poly.pdbx_strand_id
1 'polypeptide(L)'
;MAASHASSRRKASTVFEDYNDMAFSALYDEGVSLKKRAVSVYVLLCELRSFIQLNKTGFEKVLKKYDKIMDRKLKKTYLNKYVYPAYPFKQSTMDELTRNLERMEAAYAQIGTKGDIVEAKRELRLHLREHVVWERNTVWREMIGIERKAQAANIGITQTLLGRDTTGGKVRRQGDEVESDMKEVDTPIGRYRCPQWLLSRTFWILVACIAVFVVLLVVPIMEMPEQQNCLAMVVFVSLLWATEAIPLFVTSLLVPFLAVTLNVVRSDVEPHRRLESKAAASYVFSAMWTPVIMLLLGGFTIAAALSKYNIAKMMATLVLSKAGTKPRTVLLVNMFVAMFASMWISNVAAPVLCYSIIQPILRNLPADSDMTKALLLGIALSSNIGGAASPIASPQNLIALQNMGPEPSWGVWFFVALPVCIISILLIWVLLLVTFQPGRGTSIVPIRPLKDKFSGTQWFISIVTVTTIALWCVSHQLEATFGDMGVVAIIPIIAFFGTGILTKEDFNNFLWTIIILAAGGLSLGKSVNSSGLLHTLAESITAGVQAAIMMEDSRTGQRYLQVKHFLTRGIPASLITFVVIITVGYGLMLAVGF
;
A
#
# COMPACT_ATOMS: atom_id res chain seq x y z
N MET A 1 74.65 37.14 22.62
CA MET A 1 73.80 36.53 23.67
C MET A 1 72.41 37.12 23.59
N ALA A 2 71.39 36.27 23.78
CA ALA A 2 69.93 36.42 23.65
C ALA A 2 69.32 37.81 23.98
N ALA A 3 68.43 38.35 23.13
CA ALA A 3 66.94 38.37 23.22
C ALA A 3 66.41 39.21 24.40
N SER A 4 65.35 40.02 24.36
CA SER A 4 64.28 40.40 23.42
C SER A 4 63.56 41.61 24.05
N HIS A 5 63.01 42.55 23.30
CA HIS A 5 61.76 43.22 23.69
C HIS A 5 61.06 43.84 22.48
N ALA A 6 59.82 43.39 22.27
CA ALA A 6 58.92 43.82 21.21
C ALA A 6 58.27 45.18 21.52
N SER A 7 58.09 45.99 20.48
CA SER A 7 57.24 47.19 20.49
C SER A 7 56.09 46.99 19.49
N SER A 8 54.88 47.00 20.04
CA SER A 8 53.59 46.81 19.35
C SER A 8 53.20 48.06 18.54
N ARG A 9 53.13 47.92 17.21
CA ARG A 9 52.40 48.85 16.33
C ARG A 9 50.99 48.30 16.07
N ARG A 10 49.98 49.04 16.54
CA ARG A 10 48.54 48.80 16.36
C ARG A 10 48.17 48.53 14.89
N LYS A 11 47.53 47.39 14.62
CA LYS A 11 46.70 47.14 13.43
C LYS A 11 45.33 47.77 13.67
N ALA A 12 45.02 48.85 12.95
CA ALA A 12 43.72 49.52 13.00
C ALA A 12 42.94 49.41 11.67
N SER A 13 43.22 48.41 10.84
CA SER A 13 42.60 48.27 9.52
C SER A 13 41.61 47.10 9.39
N THR A 14 41.71 46.06 10.23
CA THR A 14 40.91 44.83 10.04
C THR A 14 39.47 44.92 10.55
N VAL A 15 39.19 45.80 11.53
CA VAL A 15 37.83 45.93 12.11
C VAL A 15 36.88 46.69 11.18
N PHE A 16 37.40 47.59 10.34
CA PHE A 16 36.59 48.38 9.41
C PHE A 16 36.26 47.59 8.13
N GLU A 17 37.18 46.71 7.68
CA GLU A 17 36.96 45.79 6.57
C GLU A 17 35.94 44.69 6.93
N ASP A 18 36.03 44.08 8.13
CA ASP A 18 35.07 43.06 8.60
C ASP A 18 33.62 43.60 8.75
N TYR A 19 33.47 44.89 9.11
CA TYR A 19 32.15 45.52 9.22
C TYR A 19 31.53 45.81 7.86
N ASN A 20 32.35 46.18 6.87
CA ASN A 20 31.91 46.41 5.50
C ASN A 20 31.54 45.10 4.81
N ASP A 21 32.29 44.02 5.04
CA ASP A 21 31.99 42.69 4.51
C ASP A 21 30.72 42.08 5.13
N MET A 22 30.49 42.27 6.44
CA MET A 22 29.23 41.88 7.08
C MET A 22 28.04 42.71 6.57
N ALA A 23 28.19 44.02 6.39
CA ALA A 23 27.14 44.88 5.84
C ALA A 23 26.83 44.54 4.37
N PHE A 24 27.87 44.23 3.57
CA PHE A 24 27.72 43.81 2.18
C PHE A 24 27.04 42.44 2.07
N SER A 25 27.40 41.49 2.93
CA SER A 25 26.74 40.18 3.01
C SER A 25 25.27 40.31 3.44
N ALA A 26 24.96 41.19 4.40
CA ALA A 26 23.58 41.44 4.82
C ALA A 26 22.73 42.10 3.72
N LEU A 27 23.29 43.08 3.01
CA LEU A 27 22.64 43.72 1.84
C LEU A 27 22.44 42.73 0.68
N TYR A 28 23.40 41.82 0.48
CA TYR A 28 23.30 40.77 -0.52
C TYR A 28 22.20 39.75 -0.17
N ASP A 29 22.12 39.32 1.10
CA ASP A 29 21.06 38.44 1.59
C ASP A 29 19.67 39.12 1.53
N GLU A 30 19.57 40.41 1.87
CA GLU A 30 18.35 41.19 1.71
C GLU A 30 17.94 41.29 0.23
N GLY A 31 18.88 41.57 -0.68
CA GLY A 31 18.64 41.63 -2.12
C GLY A 31 18.16 40.31 -2.71
N VAL A 32 18.74 39.19 -2.29
CA VAL A 32 18.30 37.84 -2.69
C VAL A 32 16.90 37.53 -2.14
N SER A 33 16.59 37.94 -0.91
CA SER A 33 15.27 37.76 -0.31
C SER A 33 14.20 38.60 -1.03
N LEU A 34 14.52 39.85 -1.41
CA LEU A 34 13.64 40.75 -2.15
C LEU A 34 13.37 40.20 -3.56
N LYS A 35 14.42 39.70 -4.25
CA LYS A 35 14.30 39.04 -5.55
C LYS A 35 13.34 37.85 -5.49
N LYS A 36 13.46 36.99 -4.47
CA LYS A 36 12.54 35.85 -4.25
C LYS A 36 11.10 36.28 -3.97
N ARG A 37 10.90 37.29 -3.11
CA ARG A 37 9.56 37.82 -2.80
C ARG A 37 8.90 38.44 -4.03
N ALA A 38 9.66 39.19 -4.82
CA ALA A 38 9.16 39.79 -6.06
C ALA A 38 8.72 38.72 -7.08
N VAL A 39 9.50 37.64 -7.24
CA VAL A 39 9.12 36.48 -8.07
C VAL A 39 7.84 35.84 -7.56
N SER A 40 7.73 35.59 -6.25
CA SER A 40 6.55 34.97 -5.65
C SER A 40 5.28 35.81 -5.85
N VAL A 41 5.35 37.12 -5.62
CA VAL A 41 4.20 38.03 -5.84
C VAL A 41 3.81 38.09 -7.32
N TYR A 42 4.79 38.12 -8.24
CA TYR A 42 4.52 38.08 -9.68
C TYR A 42 3.81 36.79 -10.11
N VAL A 43 4.26 35.64 -9.59
CA VAL A 43 3.62 34.33 -9.85
C VAL A 43 2.18 34.33 -9.33
N LEU A 44 1.94 34.78 -8.10
CA LEU A 44 0.59 34.89 -7.52
C LEU A 44 -0.34 35.80 -8.33
N LEU A 45 0.16 36.93 -8.83
CA LEU A 45 -0.63 37.83 -9.68
C LEU A 45 -0.95 37.19 -11.04
N CYS A 46 -0.01 36.44 -11.63
CA CYS A 46 -0.24 35.68 -12.86
C CYS A 46 -1.27 34.56 -12.66
N GLU A 47 -1.19 33.86 -11.54
CA GLU A 47 -2.16 32.83 -11.15
C GLU A 47 -3.54 33.41 -10.91
N LEU A 48 -3.64 34.54 -10.19
CA LEU A 48 -4.91 35.22 -9.98
C LEU A 48 -5.54 35.63 -11.32
N ARG A 49 -4.73 36.12 -12.28
CA ARG A 49 -5.20 36.44 -13.64
C ARG A 49 -5.74 35.21 -14.35
N SER A 50 -4.97 34.12 -14.33
CA SER A 50 -5.33 32.84 -14.94
C SER A 50 -6.60 32.27 -14.31
N PHE A 51 -6.70 32.32 -12.99
CA PHE A 51 -7.84 31.86 -12.20
C PHE A 51 -9.12 32.59 -12.58
N ILE A 52 -9.08 33.92 -12.70
CA ILE A 52 -10.24 34.71 -13.14
C ILE A 52 -10.68 34.30 -14.55
N GLN A 53 -9.75 34.18 -15.50
CA GLN A 53 -10.05 33.79 -16.89
C GLN A 53 -10.59 32.36 -17.00
N LEU A 54 -10.00 31.42 -16.27
CA LEU A 54 -10.42 30.02 -16.20
C LEU A 54 -11.82 29.89 -15.61
N ASN A 55 -12.10 30.57 -14.49
CA ASN A 55 -13.43 30.53 -13.88
C ASN A 55 -14.50 31.17 -14.78
N LYS A 56 -14.18 32.29 -15.46
CA LYS A 56 -15.09 32.89 -16.45
C LYS A 56 -15.45 31.88 -17.54
N THR A 57 -14.45 31.20 -18.11
CA THR A 57 -14.64 30.14 -19.11
C THR A 57 -15.38 28.94 -18.52
N GLY A 58 -15.11 28.59 -17.26
CA GLY A 58 -15.76 27.53 -16.51
C GLY A 58 -17.28 27.75 -16.42
N PHE A 59 -17.71 28.93 -15.95
CA PHE A 59 -19.13 29.30 -15.90
C PHE A 59 -19.79 29.20 -17.28
N GLU A 60 -19.13 29.70 -18.33
CA GLU A 60 -19.66 29.62 -19.70
C GLU A 60 -19.82 28.18 -20.21
N LYS A 61 -18.88 27.28 -19.88
CA LYS A 61 -18.92 25.86 -20.25
C LYS A 61 -19.96 25.09 -19.45
N VAL A 62 -20.05 25.32 -18.14
CA VAL A 62 -21.04 24.70 -17.24
C VAL A 62 -22.45 25.06 -17.70
N LEU A 63 -22.72 26.35 -17.93
CA LEU A 63 -24.02 26.82 -18.39
C LEU A 63 -24.34 26.32 -19.81
N LYS A 64 -23.35 26.24 -20.70
CA LYS A 64 -23.55 25.63 -22.04
C LYS A 64 -23.95 24.15 -21.92
N LYS A 65 -23.33 23.40 -21.00
CA LYS A 65 -23.64 21.99 -20.78
C LYS A 65 -25.01 21.81 -20.12
N TYR A 66 -25.35 22.67 -19.17
CA TYR A 66 -26.68 22.71 -18.55
C TYR A 66 -27.78 22.97 -19.59
N ASP A 67 -27.63 24.02 -20.40
CA ASP A 67 -28.57 24.36 -21.49
C ASP A 67 -28.74 23.19 -22.47
N LYS A 68 -27.66 22.49 -22.82
CA LYS A 68 -27.68 21.33 -23.71
C LYS A 68 -28.40 20.10 -23.11
N ILE A 69 -28.25 19.86 -21.81
CA ILE A 69 -28.82 18.68 -21.13
C ILE A 69 -30.31 18.89 -20.81
N MET A 70 -30.66 20.11 -20.38
CA MET A 70 -32.01 20.43 -19.89
C MET A 70 -32.91 21.07 -20.94
N ASP A 71 -32.42 21.23 -22.18
CA ASP A 71 -33.07 21.93 -23.30
C ASP A 71 -33.61 23.31 -22.90
N ARG A 72 -32.74 24.13 -22.28
CA ARG A 72 -33.04 25.50 -21.82
C ARG A 72 -32.04 26.50 -22.38
N LYS A 73 -32.34 27.79 -22.27
CA LYS A 73 -31.48 28.91 -22.72
C LYS A 73 -31.10 29.84 -21.56
N LEU A 74 -30.59 29.27 -20.45
CA LEU A 74 -30.25 30.00 -19.23
C LEU A 74 -28.89 30.72 -19.33
N LYS A 75 -27.97 30.22 -20.17
CA LYS A 75 -26.59 30.72 -20.24
C LYS A 75 -26.49 32.24 -20.38
N LYS A 76 -27.16 32.83 -21.38
CA LYS A 76 -27.07 34.28 -21.65
C LYS A 76 -27.58 35.10 -20.47
N THR A 77 -28.76 34.74 -19.94
CA THR A 77 -29.41 35.45 -18.85
C THR A 77 -28.59 35.40 -17.56
N TYR A 78 -28.05 34.23 -17.22
CA TYR A 78 -27.26 34.04 -16.01
C TYR A 78 -25.91 34.75 -16.08
N LEU A 79 -25.19 34.65 -17.21
CA LEU A 79 -23.90 35.31 -17.38
C LEU A 79 -24.02 36.83 -17.25
N ASN A 80 -25.00 37.44 -17.92
CA ASN A 80 -25.19 38.88 -17.90
C ASN A 80 -25.70 39.40 -16.55
N LYS A 81 -26.49 38.60 -15.81
CA LYS A 81 -27.08 39.02 -14.54
C LYS A 81 -26.16 38.80 -13.35
N TYR A 82 -25.38 37.72 -13.32
CA TYR A 82 -24.64 37.29 -12.13
C TYR A 82 -23.12 37.19 -12.34
N VAL A 83 -22.65 36.79 -13.52
CA VAL A 83 -21.21 36.53 -13.73
C VAL A 83 -20.47 37.78 -14.17
N TYR A 84 -20.84 38.41 -15.29
CA TYR A 84 -20.14 39.59 -15.79
C TYR A 84 -20.19 40.82 -14.86
N PRO A 85 -21.28 41.07 -14.09
CA PRO A 85 -21.32 42.18 -13.14
C PRO A 85 -20.49 41.94 -11.86
N ALA A 86 -20.12 40.69 -11.56
CA ALA A 86 -19.41 40.37 -10.34
C ALA A 86 -17.96 40.92 -10.39
N TYR A 87 -17.49 41.43 -9.24
CA TYR A 87 -16.21 42.11 -9.09
C TYR A 87 -15.03 41.42 -9.80
N PRO A 88 -14.81 40.10 -9.66
CA PRO A 88 -13.66 39.43 -10.28
C PRO A 88 -13.66 39.48 -11.81
N PHE A 89 -14.83 39.62 -12.45
CA PHE A 89 -14.98 39.54 -13.91
C PHE A 89 -15.15 40.90 -14.58
N LYS A 90 -15.15 41.99 -13.80
CA LYS A 90 -15.19 43.35 -14.34
C LYS A 90 -13.90 43.67 -15.08
N GLN A 91 -14.03 44.40 -16.18
CA GLN A 91 -12.86 44.83 -16.96
C GLN A 91 -11.93 45.72 -16.12
N SER A 92 -12.48 46.61 -15.29
CA SER A 92 -11.70 47.46 -14.36
C SER A 92 -10.76 46.67 -13.46
N THR A 93 -11.19 45.50 -12.99
CA THR A 93 -10.41 44.63 -12.09
C THR A 93 -9.30 43.91 -12.85
N MET A 94 -9.55 43.50 -14.10
CA MET A 94 -8.52 42.94 -14.98
C MET A 94 -7.46 43.97 -15.35
N ASP A 95 -7.87 45.22 -15.59
CA ASP A 95 -6.96 46.32 -15.90
C ASP A 95 -6.10 46.68 -14.68
N GLU A 96 -6.68 46.69 -13.47
CA GLU A 96 -5.94 46.89 -12.22
C GLU A 96 -4.89 45.79 -11.97
N LEU A 97 -5.26 44.53 -12.21
CA LEU A 97 -4.34 43.40 -12.10
C LEU A 97 -3.19 43.51 -13.10
N THR A 98 -3.47 43.98 -14.32
CA THR A 98 -2.46 44.19 -15.36
C THR A 98 -1.48 45.30 -14.97
N ARG A 99 -1.98 46.42 -14.43
CA ARG A 99 -1.12 47.49 -13.88
C ARG A 99 -0.24 47.00 -12.74
N ASN A 100 -0.75 46.13 -11.86
CA ASN A 100 0.03 45.57 -10.76
C ASN A 100 1.12 44.61 -11.26
N LEU A 101 0.87 43.85 -12.33
CA LEU A 101 1.90 43.03 -12.99
C LEU A 101 3.00 43.91 -13.58
N GLU A 102 2.66 44.98 -14.29
CA GLU A 102 3.63 45.92 -14.87
C GLU A 102 4.48 46.61 -13.77
N ARG A 103 3.87 46.99 -12.64
CA ARG A 103 4.59 47.52 -11.48
C ARG A 103 5.59 46.51 -10.90
N MET A 104 5.21 45.23 -10.83
CA MET A 104 6.10 44.18 -10.35
C MET A 104 7.25 43.89 -11.30
N GLU A 105 7.01 43.93 -12.62
CA GLU A 105 8.06 43.81 -13.63
C GLU A 105 9.06 44.96 -13.53
N ALA A 106 8.58 46.20 -13.35
CA ALA A 106 9.43 47.38 -13.16
C ALA A 106 10.24 47.31 -11.85
N ALA A 107 9.60 46.88 -10.74
CA ALA A 107 10.28 46.69 -9.46
C ALA A 107 11.36 45.60 -9.55
N TYR A 108 11.08 44.48 -10.22
CA TYR A 108 12.06 43.42 -10.43
C TYR A 108 13.22 43.86 -11.31
N ALA A 109 12.97 44.69 -12.33
CA ALA A 109 14.03 45.21 -13.20
C ALA A 109 15.04 46.08 -12.43
N GLN A 110 14.56 46.87 -11.46
CA GLN A 110 15.42 47.68 -10.59
C GLN A 110 16.28 46.83 -9.64
N ILE A 111 15.74 45.71 -9.15
CA ILE A 111 16.41 44.85 -8.16
C ILE A 111 17.35 43.83 -8.83
N GLY A 112 16.92 43.21 -9.92
CA GLY A 112 17.53 41.99 -10.46
C GLY A 112 18.34 42.16 -11.75
N THR A 113 18.00 43.15 -12.60
CA THR A 113 18.54 43.25 -13.96
C THR A 113 19.14 44.62 -14.29
N LYS A 114 19.52 45.40 -13.28
CA LYS A 114 20.14 46.73 -13.42
C LYS A 114 19.35 47.69 -14.32
N GLY A 115 18.01 47.59 -14.29
CA GLY A 115 17.10 48.46 -15.05
C GLY A 115 16.63 47.92 -16.40
N ASP A 116 17.09 46.73 -16.84
CA ASP A 116 16.61 46.11 -18.08
C ASP A 116 15.26 45.39 -17.86
N ILE A 117 14.18 46.01 -18.36
CA ILE A 117 12.81 45.51 -18.25
C ILE A 117 12.59 44.26 -19.13
N VAL A 118 13.30 44.13 -20.24
CA VAL A 118 13.11 43.02 -21.18
C VAL A 118 13.68 41.74 -20.58
N GLU A 119 14.88 41.81 -20.00
CA GLU A 119 15.49 40.67 -19.34
C GLU A 119 14.74 40.29 -18.04
N ALA A 120 14.24 41.28 -17.28
CA ALA A 120 13.39 41.06 -16.11
C ALA A 120 12.13 40.25 -16.45
N LYS A 121 11.45 40.62 -17.55
CA LYS A 121 10.28 39.87 -18.06
C LYS A 121 10.63 38.44 -18.44
N ARG A 122 11.83 38.21 -18.99
CA ARG A 122 12.30 36.88 -19.40
C ARG A 122 12.54 35.98 -18.19
N GLU A 123 13.27 36.47 -17.17
CA GLU A 123 13.51 35.73 -15.92
C GLU A 123 12.20 35.41 -15.18
N LEU A 124 11.30 36.38 -15.04
CA LEU A 124 10.01 36.18 -14.38
C LEU A 124 9.12 35.15 -15.11
N ARG A 125 9.13 35.14 -16.44
CA ARG A 125 8.41 34.14 -17.25
C ARG A 125 9.02 32.74 -17.13
N LEU A 126 10.34 32.63 -16.98
CA LEU A 126 11.01 31.35 -16.72
C LEU A 126 10.56 30.76 -15.39
N HIS A 127 10.59 31.54 -14.31
CA HIS A 127 10.11 31.09 -13.00
C HIS A 127 8.62 30.74 -12.99
N LEU A 128 7.79 31.50 -13.71
CA LEU A 128 6.38 31.16 -13.89
C LEU A 128 6.21 29.81 -14.60
N ARG A 129 7.00 29.54 -15.65
CA ARG A 129 6.95 28.28 -16.39
C ARG A 129 7.34 27.10 -15.49
N GLU A 130 8.39 27.25 -14.68
CA GLU A 130 8.81 26.25 -13.69
C GLU A 130 7.71 25.99 -12.65
N HIS A 131 7.08 27.05 -12.14
CA HIS A 131 5.99 26.94 -11.17
C HIS A 131 4.77 26.22 -11.77
N VAL A 132 4.34 26.59 -12.98
CA VAL A 132 3.22 25.94 -13.68
C VAL A 132 3.52 24.48 -14.00
N VAL A 133 4.76 24.15 -14.37
CA VAL A 133 5.18 22.75 -14.57
C VAL A 133 5.13 21.99 -13.25
N TRP A 134 5.59 22.59 -12.15
CA TRP A 134 5.52 22.00 -10.82
C TRP A 134 4.07 21.76 -10.37
N GLU A 135 3.18 22.75 -10.51
CA GLU A 135 1.76 22.63 -10.20
C GLU A 135 1.05 21.57 -11.05
N ARG A 136 1.30 21.54 -12.37
CA ARG A 136 0.75 20.47 -13.21
C ARG A 136 1.21 19.11 -12.73
N ASN A 137 2.47 18.98 -12.30
CA ASN A 137 3.00 17.71 -11.80
C ASN A 137 2.44 17.35 -10.41
N THR A 138 2.10 18.32 -9.55
CA THR A 138 1.52 18.06 -8.22
C THR A 138 0.01 17.83 -8.29
N VAL A 139 -0.75 18.67 -8.99
CA VAL A 139 -2.20 18.50 -9.19
C VAL A 139 -2.49 17.23 -9.98
N TRP A 140 -1.71 16.93 -11.03
CA TRP A 140 -1.85 15.65 -11.73
C TRP A 140 -1.49 14.48 -10.81
N ARG A 141 -0.47 14.59 -9.94
CA ARG A 141 -0.18 13.56 -8.92
C ARG A 141 -1.27 13.42 -7.87
N GLU A 142 -1.92 14.50 -7.46
CA GLU A 142 -3.01 14.48 -6.49
C GLU A 142 -4.29 13.92 -7.12
N MET A 143 -4.61 14.33 -8.35
CA MET A 143 -5.76 13.81 -9.10
C MET A 143 -5.56 12.33 -9.44
N ILE A 144 -4.38 11.96 -9.93
CA ILE A 144 -3.98 10.55 -10.07
C ILE A 144 -3.89 9.88 -8.71
N GLY A 145 -3.55 10.56 -7.63
CA GLY A 145 -3.51 9.99 -6.29
C GLY A 145 -4.91 9.65 -5.77
N ILE A 146 -5.90 10.49 -6.08
CA ILE A 146 -7.33 10.24 -5.78
C ILE A 146 -7.85 9.13 -6.68
N GLU A 147 -7.55 9.18 -7.98
CA GLU A 147 -7.94 8.16 -8.95
C GLU A 147 -7.24 6.82 -8.67
N ARG A 148 -5.98 6.84 -8.22
CA ARG A 148 -5.22 5.68 -7.73
C ARG A 148 -5.64 5.25 -6.35
N LYS A 149 -6.21 6.09 -5.48
CA LYS A 149 -6.80 5.63 -4.21
C LYS A 149 -8.14 4.94 -4.48
N ALA A 150 -8.94 5.49 -5.38
CA ALA A 150 -10.16 4.86 -5.89
C ALA A 150 -9.84 3.58 -6.68
N GLN A 151 -8.76 3.57 -7.46
CA GLN A 151 -8.26 2.38 -8.14
C GLN A 151 -7.48 1.46 -7.21
N ALA A 152 -6.87 1.91 -6.11
CA ALA A 152 -6.14 1.07 -5.14
C ALA A 152 -7.09 0.28 -4.25
N ALA A 153 -8.26 0.84 -3.95
CA ALA A 153 -9.39 0.04 -3.49
C ALA A 153 -9.75 -1.08 -4.50
N ASN A 154 -9.42 -0.88 -5.78
CA ASN A 154 -9.59 -1.84 -6.88
C ASN A 154 -8.27 -2.50 -7.37
N ILE A 155 -7.11 -2.30 -6.73
CA ILE A 155 -5.80 -2.80 -7.25
C ILE A 155 -5.70 -4.33 -7.11
N GLY A 156 -6.57 -4.95 -6.31
CA GLY A 156 -6.79 -6.39 -6.31
C GLY A 156 -7.68 -6.91 -7.45
N ILE A 157 -8.05 -6.07 -8.43
CA ILE A 157 -8.90 -6.42 -9.57
C ILE A 157 -8.07 -6.29 -10.84
N THR A 158 -7.03 -7.11 -10.98
CA THR A 158 -6.38 -7.30 -12.28
C THR A 158 -7.22 -8.31 -13.06
N GLN A 159 -7.84 -7.84 -14.16
CA GLN A 159 -8.57 -8.66 -15.14
C GLN A 159 -9.85 -9.36 -14.64
N THR A 160 -10.92 -8.62 -14.40
CA THR A 160 -12.25 -9.25 -14.32
C THR A 160 -12.76 -9.60 -15.72
N LEU A 161 -13.47 -10.72 -15.83
CA LEU A 161 -13.99 -11.32 -17.06
C LEU A 161 -14.83 -10.35 -17.93
N LEU A 162 -15.44 -9.35 -17.30
CA LEU A 162 -16.19 -8.25 -17.94
C LEU A 162 -15.61 -6.86 -17.63
N GLY A 163 -14.52 -6.79 -16.84
CA GLY A 163 -13.85 -5.54 -16.53
C GLY A 163 -12.85 -5.16 -17.62
N ARG A 164 -12.76 -3.87 -17.91
CA ARG A 164 -11.80 -3.35 -18.89
C ARG A 164 -10.37 -3.67 -18.46
N ASP A 165 -9.59 -4.28 -19.36
CA ASP A 165 -8.14 -4.40 -19.24
C ASP A 165 -7.53 -3.00 -19.01
N THR A 166 -6.90 -2.81 -17.86
CA THR A 166 -6.13 -1.58 -17.57
C THR A 166 -4.64 -1.74 -17.88
N THR A 167 -4.20 -2.96 -18.20
CA THR A 167 -2.84 -3.30 -18.60
C THR A 167 -2.66 -3.05 -20.10
N GLY A 168 -2.57 -1.77 -20.49
CA GLY A 168 -2.36 -1.44 -21.89
C GLY A 168 -2.46 0.04 -22.23
N GLY A 169 -1.52 0.86 -21.75
CA GLY A 169 -0.92 1.95 -22.53
C GLY A 169 -1.75 3.15 -23.04
N LYS A 170 -3.07 3.21 -22.91
CA LYS A 170 -3.85 4.38 -23.33
C LYS A 170 -4.91 4.75 -22.31
N VAL A 171 -4.57 5.69 -21.44
CA VAL A 171 -5.56 6.52 -20.76
C VAL A 171 -6.39 7.19 -21.85
N ARG A 172 -7.64 6.75 -22.03
CA ARG A 172 -8.58 7.29 -23.03
C ARG A 172 -8.57 8.80 -22.95
N ARG A 173 -8.17 9.47 -24.03
CA ARG A 173 -8.31 10.91 -24.14
C ARG A 173 -9.72 11.21 -24.61
N GLN A 174 -10.28 12.34 -24.16
CA GLN A 174 -11.61 12.77 -24.57
C GLN A 174 -11.62 13.00 -26.09
N GLY A 175 -12.17 12.06 -26.85
CA GLY A 175 -12.15 12.06 -28.33
C GLY A 175 -11.74 10.74 -28.98
N ASP A 176 -11.23 9.76 -28.23
CA ASP A 176 -10.95 8.42 -28.78
C ASP A 176 -12.27 7.70 -29.14
N GLU A 177 -12.33 7.11 -30.34
CA GLU A 177 -13.47 6.32 -30.81
C GLU A 177 -13.72 5.10 -29.90
N VAL A 178 -15.00 4.72 -29.76
CA VAL A 178 -15.38 3.53 -29.00
C VAL A 178 -14.98 2.31 -29.80
N GLU A 179 -13.80 1.72 -29.52
CA GLU A 179 -13.48 0.36 -29.98
C GLU A 179 -14.64 -0.57 -29.59
N SER A 180 -15.22 -1.25 -30.59
CA SER A 180 -16.36 -2.14 -30.39
C SER A 180 -15.92 -3.38 -29.60
N ASP A 181 -16.64 -3.74 -28.52
CA ASP A 181 -16.40 -4.91 -27.66
C ASP A 181 -16.60 -6.29 -28.37
N MET A 182 -16.70 -6.31 -29.70
CA MET A 182 -16.88 -7.50 -30.53
C MET A 182 -15.62 -7.74 -31.37
N LYS A 183 -15.01 -8.91 -31.22
CA LYS A 183 -13.87 -9.35 -32.02
C LYS A 183 -14.37 -10.29 -33.13
N GLU A 184 -14.05 -9.95 -34.38
CA GLU A 184 -14.34 -10.82 -35.52
C GLU A 184 -13.32 -11.96 -35.54
N VAL A 185 -13.81 -13.21 -35.49
CA VAL A 185 -12.99 -14.41 -35.61
C VAL A 185 -13.32 -15.08 -36.94
N ASP A 186 -12.32 -15.19 -37.81
CA ASP A 186 -12.42 -15.92 -39.06
C ASP A 186 -12.28 -17.42 -38.77
N THR A 187 -13.37 -18.18 -38.94
CA THR A 187 -13.35 -19.65 -38.89
C THR A 187 -13.54 -20.21 -40.30
N PRO A 188 -13.09 -21.46 -40.60
CA PRO A 188 -13.20 -22.06 -41.94
C PRO A 188 -14.65 -22.24 -42.46
N ILE A 189 -15.67 -22.00 -41.61
CA ILE A 189 -17.10 -22.12 -41.93
C ILE A 189 -17.77 -20.73 -42.05
N GLY A 190 -17.04 -19.64 -41.77
CA GLY A 190 -17.53 -18.27 -41.90
C GLY A 190 -16.98 -17.29 -40.86
N ARG A 191 -17.29 -16.00 -41.05
CA ARG A 191 -16.92 -14.94 -40.10
C ARG A 191 -17.94 -14.87 -38.97
N TYR A 192 -17.52 -15.12 -37.73
CA TYR A 192 -18.38 -15.03 -36.56
C TYR A 192 -17.96 -13.86 -35.66
N ARG A 193 -18.94 -13.04 -35.27
CA ARG A 193 -18.73 -11.93 -34.33
C ARG A 193 -18.93 -12.45 -32.91
N CYS A 194 -17.84 -12.59 -32.17
CA CYS A 194 -17.89 -13.01 -30.78
C CYS A 194 -17.60 -11.82 -29.84
N PRO A 195 -18.31 -11.74 -28.70
CA PRO A 195 -17.91 -10.86 -27.61
C PRO A 195 -16.45 -11.10 -27.20
N GLN A 196 -15.68 -10.03 -27.02
CA GLN A 196 -14.25 -10.12 -26.73
C GLN A 196 -13.94 -10.87 -25.41
N TRP A 197 -14.90 -10.92 -24.48
CA TRP A 197 -14.77 -11.64 -23.21
C TRP A 197 -14.77 -13.17 -23.35
N LEU A 198 -15.41 -13.75 -24.37
CA LEU A 198 -15.37 -15.21 -24.62
C LEU A 198 -14.00 -15.67 -25.13
N LEU A 199 -13.21 -14.75 -25.66
CA LEU A 199 -11.85 -14.99 -26.16
C LEU A 199 -10.79 -14.59 -25.13
N SER A 200 -11.18 -14.15 -23.92
CA SER A 200 -10.23 -13.77 -22.89
C SER A 200 -9.57 -15.01 -22.27
N ARG A 201 -8.29 -14.88 -21.90
CA ARG A 201 -7.56 -15.96 -21.21
C ARG A 201 -8.22 -16.34 -19.90
N THR A 202 -8.74 -15.37 -19.16
CA THR A 202 -9.43 -15.57 -17.87
C THR A 202 -10.71 -16.38 -18.01
N PHE A 203 -11.47 -16.22 -19.10
CA PHE A 203 -12.64 -17.05 -19.37
C PHE A 203 -12.28 -18.52 -19.57
N TRP A 204 -11.27 -18.83 -20.38
CA TRP A 204 -10.83 -20.20 -20.61
C TRP A 204 -10.24 -20.85 -19.35
N ILE A 205 -9.51 -20.08 -18.53
CA ILE A 205 -9.05 -20.55 -17.22
C ILE A 205 -10.26 -20.90 -16.32
N LEU A 206 -11.28 -20.04 -16.27
CA LEU A 206 -12.48 -20.30 -15.48
C LEU A 206 -13.22 -21.56 -15.96
N VAL A 207 -13.38 -21.74 -17.28
CA VAL A 207 -13.98 -22.94 -17.87
C VAL A 207 -13.17 -24.19 -17.51
N ALA A 208 -11.84 -24.13 -17.56
CA ALA A 208 -10.98 -25.24 -17.14
C ALA A 208 -11.14 -25.57 -15.65
N CYS A 209 -11.18 -24.56 -14.77
CA CYS A 209 -11.43 -24.76 -13.34
C CYS A 209 -12.80 -25.42 -13.08
N ILE A 210 -13.85 -24.99 -13.78
CA ILE A 210 -15.19 -25.59 -13.70
C ILE A 210 -15.19 -27.03 -14.20
N ALA A 211 -14.49 -27.31 -15.31
CA ALA A 211 -14.37 -28.67 -15.83
C ALA A 211 -13.69 -29.61 -14.81
N VAL A 212 -12.57 -29.17 -14.21
CA VAL A 212 -11.90 -29.94 -13.14
C VAL A 212 -12.84 -30.18 -11.96
N PHE A 213 -13.60 -29.16 -11.54
CA PHE A 213 -14.56 -29.28 -10.45
C PHE A 213 -15.66 -30.31 -10.75
N VAL A 214 -16.25 -30.29 -11.94
CA VAL A 214 -17.29 -31.25 -12.35
C VAL A 214 -16.73 -32.67 -12.42
N VAL A 215 -15.52 -32.84 -12.96
CA VAL A 215 -14.85 -34.15 -12.99
C VAL A 215 -14.64 -34.69 -11.58
N LEU A 216 -14.16 -33.85 -10.66
CA LEU A 216 -13.98 -34.25 -9.26
C LEU A 216 -15.28 -34.54 -8.52
N LEU A 217 -16.43 -34.02 -8.95
CA LEU A 217 -17.72 -34.41 -8.35
C LEU A 217 -18.21 -35.77 -8.85
N VAL A 218 -17.89 -36.13 -10.10
CA VAL A 218 -18.40 -37.35 -10.75
C VAL A 218 -17.50 -38.55 -10.51
N VAL A 219 -16.19 -38.37 -10.48
CA VAL A 219 -15.23 -39.48 -10.31
C VAL A 219 -15.15 -39.87 -8.83
N PRO A 220 -15.55 -41.09 -8.43
CA PRO A 220 -15.53 -41.51 -7.03
C PRO A 220 -14.09 -41.78 -6.57
N ILE A 221 -13.51 -40.84 -5.81
CA ILE A 221 -12.14 -40.93 -5.27
C ILE A 221 -12.20 -41.31 -3.78
N MET A 222 -13.18 -40.78 -3.05
CA MET A 222 -13.37 -40.98 -1.60
C MET A 222 -14.57 -41.88 -1.33
N GLU A 223 -14.52 -42.63 -0.22
CA GLU A 223 -15.61 -43.54 0.18
C GLU A 223 -16.87 -42.80 0.64
N MET A 224 -16.70 -41.66 1.30
CA MET A 224 -17.81 -40.86 1.81
C MET A 224 -18.13 -39.67 0.90
N PRO A 225 -19.41 -39.46 0.51
CA PRO A 225 -19.76 -38.37 -0.41
C PRO A 225 -19.47 -36.96 0.12
N GLU A 226 -19.46 -36.75 1.45
CA GLU A 226 -19.07 -35.44 2.01
C GLU A 226 -17.58 -35.17 1.80
N GLN A 227 -16.73 -36.19 1.94
CA GLN A 227 -15.29 -36.07 1.68
C GLN A 227 -15.03 -35.81 0.21
N GLN A 228 -15.75 -36.50 -0.69
CA GLN A 228 -15.68 -36.29 -2.13
C GLN A 228 -16.05 -34.86 -2.52
N ASN A 229 -17.21 -34.39 -2.04
CA ASN A 229 -17.70 -33.05 -2.30
C ASN A 229 -16.79 -31.98 -1.71
N CYS A 230 -16.23 -32.25 -0.53
CA CYS A 230 -15.23 -31.40 0.10
C CYS A 230 -13.95 -31.31 -0.73
N LEU A 231 -13.43 -32.45 -1.22
CA LEU A 231 -12.23 -32.50 -2.04
C LEU A 231 -12.42 -31.68 -3.33
N ALA A 232 -13.56 -31.87 -4.02
CA ALA A 232 -13.90 -31.09 -5.21
C ALA A 232 -13.96 -29.58 -4.89
N MET A 233 -14.61 -29.20 -3.80
CA MET A 233 -14.69 -27.79 -3.36
C MET A 233 -13.31 -27.20 -3.05
N VAL A 234 -12.46 -27.91 -2.30
CA VAL A 234 -11.11 -27.44 -1.93
C VAL A 234 -10.25 -27.23 -3.16
N VAL A 235 -10.21 -28.20 -4.07
CA VAL A 235 -9.42 -28.09 -5.30
C VAL A 235 -9.93 -26.93 -6.16
N PHE A 236 -11.24 -26.80 -6.32
CA PHE A 236 -11.83 -25.73 -7.11
C PHE A 236 -11.53 -24.34 -6.55
N VAL A 237 -11.73 -24.13 -5.24
CA VAL A 237 -11.42 -22.88 -4.55
C VAL A 237 -9.92 -22.57 -4.63
N SER A 238 -9.06 -23.58 -4.46
CA SER A 238 -7.61 -23.41 -4.55
C SER A 238 -7.16 -23.01 -5.96
N LEU A 239 -7.74 -23.61 -7.01
CA LEU A 239 -7.47 -23.24 -8.40
C LEU A 239 -7.94 -21.81 -8.70
N LEU A 240 -9.12 -21.41 -8.20
CA LEU A 240 -9.62 -20.05 -8.38
C LEU A 240 -8.77 -19.00 -7.66
N TRP A 241 -8.26 -19.31 -6.46
CA TRP A 241 -7.30 -18.42 -5.77
C TRP A 241 -5.94 -18.38 -6.46
N ALA A 242 -5.41 -19.51 -6.91
CA ALA A 242 -4.10 -19.56 -7.56
C ALA A 242 -4.07 -18.87 -8.93
N THR A 243 -5.19 -18.92 -9.66
CA THR A 243 -5.31 -18.33 -11.00
C THR A 243 -5.87 -16.91 -10.99
N GLU A 244 -6.45 -16.47 -9.86
CA GLU A 244 -7.16 -15.20 -9.72
C GLU A 244 -8.19 -14.94 -10.85
N ALA A 245 -8.78 -16.01 -11.40
CA ALA A 245 -9.74 -15.92 -12.52
C ALA A 245 -10.99 -15.11 -12.14
N ILE A 246 -11.32 -15.08 -10.86
CA ILE A 246 -12.28 -14.16 -10.23
C ILE A 246 -11.62 -13.53 -9.00
N PRO A 247 -12.08 -12.34 -8.53
CA PRO A 247 -11.46 -11.67 -7.40
C PRO A 247 -11.46 -12.54 -6.14
N LEU A 248 -10.35 -12.52 -5.39
CA LEU A 248 -10.12 -13.40 -4.23
C LEU A 248 -11.27 -13.42 -3.21
N PHE A 249 -11.85 -12.25 -2.91
CA PHE A 249 -12.97 -12.14 -1.97
C PHE A 249 -14.26 -12.79 -2.51
N VAL A 250 -14.46 -12.82 -3.83
CA VAL A 250 -15.61 -13.47 -4.48
C VAL A 250 -15.45 -14.99 -4.37
N THR A 251 -14.25 -15.50 -4.63
CA THR A 251 -13.93 -16.92 -4.39
C THR A 251 -14.20 -17.31 -2.93
N SER A 252 -13.87 -16.43 -1.98
CA SER A 252 -14.14 -16.68 -0.55
C SER A 252 -15.63 -16.66 -0.19
N LEU A 253 -16.45 -15.83 -0.85
CA LEU A 253 -17.91 -15.87 -0.70
C LEU A 253 -18.55 -17.09 -1.38
N LEU A 254 -17.87 -17.69 -2.35
CA LEU A 254 -18.31 -18.92 -2.99
C LEU A 254 -18.17 -20.14 -2.06
N VAL A 255 -17.22 -20.12 -1.12
CA VAL A 255 -17.02 -21.20 -0.14
C VAL A 255 -18.29 -21.54 0.65
N PRO A 256 -18.96 -20.61 1.35
CA PRO A 256 -20.15 -20.95 2.11
C PRO A 256 -21.30 -21.44 1.22
N PHE A 257 -21.42 -20.91 0.01
CA PHE A 257 -22.39 -21.37 -0.97
C PHE A 257 -22.13 -22.84 -1.37
N LEU A 258 -20.90 -23.19 -1.72
CA LEU A 258 -20.52 -24.55 -2.11
C LEU A 258 -20.61 -25.53 -0.92
N ALA A 259 -20.15 -25.14 0.26
CA ALA A 259 -20.17 -25.99 1.45
C ALA A 259 -21.60 -26.43 1.81
N VAL A 260 -22.58 -25.52 1.68
CA VAL A 260 -24.00 -25.81 1.95
C VAL A 260 -24.66 -26.57 0.79
N THR A 261 -24.47 -26.12 -0.46
CA THR A 261 -25.14 -26.75 -1.62
C THR A 261 -24.64 -28.15 -1.93
N LEU A 262 -23.37 -28.43 -1.63
CA LEU A 262 -22.77 -29.76 -1.79
C LEU A 262 -22.90 -30.64 -0.53
N ASN A 263 -23.59 -30.18 0.53
CA ASN A 263 -23.78 -30.90 1.79
C ASN A 263 -22.47 -31.47 2.37
N VAL A 264 -21.45 -30.61 2.48
CA VAL A 264 -20.09 -31.00 2.92
C VAL A 264 -19.98 -31.20 4.43
N VAL A 265 -20.80 -30.49 5.21
CA VAL A 265 -20.63 -30.35 6.66
C VAL A 265 -21.37 -31.47 7.42
N ARG A 266 -20.72 -31.99 8.46
CA ARG A 266 -21.25 -32.98 9.39
C ARG A 266 -21.41 -32.39 10.80
N SER A 267 -22.24 -33.02 11.62
CA SER A 267 -22.39 -32.73 13.04
C SER A 267 -21.09 -33.02 13.79
N ASP A 268 -20.68 -32.11 14.66
CA ASP A 268 -19.52 -32.30 15.57
C ASP A 268 -19.83 -33.32 16.70
N VAL A 269 -21.10 -33.66 16.92
CA VAL A 269 -21.53 -34.66 17.91
C VAL A 269 -21.58 -36.05 17.29
N GLU A 270 -20.97 -37.03 17.95
CA GLU A 270 -21.04 -38.43 17.55
C GLU A 270 -22.46 -39.01 17.68
N PRO A 271 -22.97 -39.75 16.66
CA PRO A 271 -22.32 -40.05 15.38
C PRO A 271 -22.33 -38.85 14.42
N HIS A 272 -21.20 -38.61 13.74
CA HIS A 272 -20.96 -37.51 12.80
C HIS A 272 -21.85 -37.58 11.55
N ARG A 273 -23.14 -37.25 11.70
CA ARG A 273 -24.14 -37.28 10.61
C ARG A 273 -24.08 -36.02 9.76
N ARG A 274 -24.46 -36.14 8.49
CA ARG A 274 -24.64 -34.99 7.59
C ARG A 274 -25.63 -33.99 8.18
N LEU A 275 -25.25 -32.72 8.14
CA LEU A 275 -26.17 -31.65 8.48
C LEU A 275 -27.11 -31.38 7.31
N GLU A 276 -28.38 -31.10 7.62
CA GLU A 276 -29.31 -30.54 6.65
C GLU A 276 -28.86 -29.13 6.24
N SER A 277 -29.19 -28.70 5.03
CA SER A 277 -28.69 -27.44 4.44
C SER A 277 -28.91 -26.21 5.34
N LYS A 278 -30.02 -26.14 6.10
CA LYS A 278 -30.27 -25.05 7.05
C LYS A 278 -29.29 -25.05 8.23
N ALA A 279 -29.04 -26.22 8.83
CA ALA A 279 -28.10 -26.36 9.93
C ALA A 279 -26.65 -26.16 9.47
N ALA A 280 -26.31 -26.69 8.28
CA ALA A 280 -25.04 -26.47 7.63
C ALA A 280 -24.79 -24.98 7.37
N ALA A 281 -25.78 -24.22 6.90
CA ALA A 281 -25.64 -22.79 6.69
C ALA A 281 -25.28 -22.04 7.98
N SER A 282 -25.99 -22.30 9.09
CA SER A 282 -25.67 -21.70 10.39
C SER A 282 -24.26 -22.06 10.86
N TYR A 283 -23.85 -23.32 10.70
CA TYR A 283 -22.50 -23.78 11.04
C TYR A 283 -21.43 -23.01 10.25
N VAL A 284 -21.59 -22.95 8.93
CA VAL A 284 -20.62 -22.33 8.02
C VAL A 284 -20.56 -20.81 8.21
N PHE A 285 -21.69 -20.13 8.38
CA PHE A 285 -21.70 -18.69 8.67
C PHE A 285 -21.11 -18.36 10.04
N SER A 286 -21.31 -19.22 11.06
CA SER A 286 -20.65 -19.03 12.36
C SER A 286 -19.12 -19.16 12.26
N ALA A 287 -18.62 -19.98 11.33
CA ALA A 287 -17.20 -20.13 11.07
C ALA A 287 -16.57 -18.90 10.38
N MET A 288 -17.38 -18.09 9.70
CA MET A 288 -16.92 -16.88 9.01
C MET A 288 -16.63 -15.73 9.97
N TRP A 289 -17.26 -15.71 11.15
CA TRP A 289 -17.18 -14.57 12.07
C TRP A 289 -16.58 -14.99 13.41
N THR A 290 -15.26 -15.12 13.41
CA THR A 290 -14.47 -15.57 14.55
C THR A 290 -13.85 -14.38 15.32
N PRO A 291 -13.35 -14.60 16.56
CA PRO A 291 -12.62 -13.56 17.28
C PRO A 291 -11.39 -13.03 16.53
N VAL A 292 -10.81 -13.84 15.65
CA VAL A 292 -9.77 -13.45 14.71
C VAL A 292 -10.24 -12.39 13.71
N ILE A 293 -11.44 -12.52 13.16
CA ILE A 293 -11.98 -11.46 12.28
C ILE A 293 -12.19 -10.16 13.05
N MET A 294 -12.60 -10.24 14.31
CA MET A 294 -12.65 -9.06 15.19
C MET A 294 -11.27 -8.46 15.45
N LEU A 295 -10.24 -9.29 15.62
CA LEU A 295 -8.87 -8.85 15.77
C LEU A 295 -8.37 -8.07 14.54
N LEU A 296 -8.67 -8.53 13.32
CA LEU A 296 -8.36 -7.80 12.08
C LEU A 296 -9.07 -6.45 12.04
N LEU A 297 -10.36 -6.40 12.37
CA LEU A 297 -11.13 -5.15 12.39
C LEU A 297 -10.58 -4.14 13.40
N GLY A 298 -10.23 -4.60 14.60
CA GLY A 298 -9.58 -3.76 15.61
C GLY A 298 -8.20 -3.26 15.16
N GLY A 299 -7.39 -4.12 14.55
CA GLY A 299 -6.10 -3.78 13.97
C GLY A 299 -6.22 -2.73 12.86
N PHE A 300 -7.14 -2.90 11.91
CA PHE A 300 -7.40 -1.91 10.86
C PHE A 300 -7.91 -0.59 11.42
N THR A 301 -8.69 -0.62 12.49
CA THR A 301 -9.16 0.60 13.16
C THR A 301 -8.02 1.38 13.80
N ILE A 302 -7.11 0.69 14.50
CA ILE A 302 -5.88 1.31 15.04
C ILE A 302 -5.02 1.87 13.89
N ALA A 303 -4.77 1.07 12.85
CA ALA A 303 -3.99 1.49 11.69
C ALA A 303 -4.58 2.74 11.00
N ALA A 304 -5.90 2.77 10.82
CA ALA A 304 -6.62 3.90 10.22
C ALA A 304 -6.47 5.17 11.07
N ALA A 305 -6.64 5.07 12.39
CA ALA A 305 -6.49 6.21 13.30
C ALA A 305 -5.04 6.74 13.31
N LEU A 306 -4.04 5.85 13.41
CA LEU A 306 -2.62 6.22 13.39
C LEU A 306 -2.20 6.90 12.08
N SER A 307 -2.76 6.46 10.95
CA SER A 307 -2.50 7.02 9.63
C SER A 307 -3.21 8.36 9.42
N LYS A 308 -4.51 8.45 9.72
CA LYS A 308 -5.33 9.66 9.52
C LYS A 308 -4.80 10.86 10.29
N TYR A 309 -4.33 10.65 11.51
CA TYR A 309 -3.78 11.69 12.38
C TYR A 309 -2.26 11.87 12.25
N ASN A 310 -1.65 11.28 11.21
CA ASN A 310 -0.21 11.36 10.91
C ASN A 310 0.72 10.91 12.06
N ILE A 311 0.23 10.14 13.03
CA ILE A 311 1.00 9.68 14.18
C ILE A 311 2.17 8.80 13.71
N ALA A 312 1.87 7.85 12.83
CA ALA A 312 2.90 7.00 12.22
C ALA A 312 3.96 7.80 11.44
N LYS A 313 3.54 8.85 10.73
CA LYS A 313 4.45 9.73 9.96
C LYS A 313 5.34 10.56 10.88
N MET A 314 4.81 11.09 11.97
CA MET A 314 5.60 11.82 12.98
C MET A 314 6.64 10.91 13.64
N MET A 315 6.26 9.71 14.04
CA MET A 315 7.19 8.73 14.61
C MET A 315 8.28 8.33 13.62
N ALA A 316 7.89 8.01 12.38
CA ALA A 316 8.82 7.63 11.32
C ALA A 316 9.84 8.74 11.01
N THR A 317 9.39 10.00 10.89
CA THR A 317 10.27 11.15 10.63
C THR A 317 11.17 11.48 11.81
N LEU A 318 10.71 11.28 13.05
CA LEU A 318 11.53 11.45 14.25
C LEU A 318 12.68 10.45 14.27
N VAL A 319 12.41 9.17 14.02
CA VAL A 319 13.46 8.14 13.96
C VAL A 319 14.42 8.42 12.80
N LEU A 320 13.89 8.76 11.63
CA LEU A 320 14.69 8.98 10.44
C LEU A 320 15.55 10.24 10.51
N SER A 321 15.12 11.26 11.26
CA SER A 321 15.94 12.45 11.51
C SER A 321 17.24 12.15 12.27
N LYS A 322 17.31 10.99 12.94
CA LYS A 322 18.50 10.50 13.66
C LYS A 322 19.42 9.63 12.81
N ALA A 323 19.10 9.36 11.54
CA ALA A 323 19.87 8.46 10.68
C ALA A 323 21.23 9.03 10.22
N GLY A 324 21.43 10.35 10.34
CA GLY A 324 22.63 11.04 9.86
C GLY A 324 22.70 11.14 8.33
N THR A 325 23.91 11.21 7.78
CA THR A 325 24.17 11.49 6.36
C THR A 325 24.77 10.32 5.58
N LYS A 326 25.18 9.25 6.27
CA LYS A 326 25.85 8.08 5.67
C LYS A 326 24.83 7.18 4.95
N PRO A 327 24.96 6.90 3.63
CA PRO A 327 23.98 6.11 2.88
C PRO A 327 23.66 4.75 3.47
N ARG A 328 24.69 4.04 3.98
CA ARG A 328 24.53 2.72 4.59
C ARG A 328 23.63 2.75 5.84
N THR A 329 23.80 3.78 6.67
CA THR A 329 23.02 3.99 7.89
C THR A 329 21.62 4.49 7.57
N VAL A 330 21.50 5.41 6.61
CA VAL A 330 20.19 5.91 6.13
C VAL A 330 19.35 4.79 5.54
N LEU A 331 19.95 3.88 4.78
CA LEU A 331 19.27 2.68 4.28
C LEU A 331 18.75 1.82 5.44
N LEU A 332 19.62 1.47 6.40
CA LEU A 332 19.26 0.62 7.52
C LEU A 332 18.15 1.24 8.38
N VAL A 333 18.25 2.54 8.69
CA VAL A 333 17.23 3.23 9.48
C VAL A 333 15.89 3.28 8.73
N ASN A 334 15.90 3.54 7.42
CA ASN A 334 14.66 3.47 6.62
C ASN A 334 14.05 2.07 6.61
N MET A 335 14.87 1.02 6.51
CA MET A 335 14.44 -0.38 6.58
C MET A 335 13.75 -0.69 7.92
N PHE A 336 14.35 -0.28 9.05
CA PHE A 336 13.72 -0.46 10.37
C PHE A 336 12.46 0.38 10.56
N VAL A 337 12.43 1.62 10.05
CA VAL A 337 11.20 2.44 10.06
C VAL A 337 10.11 1.75 9.23
N ALA A 338 10.44 1.19 8.08
CA ALA A 338 9.50 0.48 7.21
C ALA A 338 8.97 -0.82 7.85
N MET A 339 9.84 -1.58 8.52
CA MET A 339 9.44 -2.75 9.30
C MET A 339 8.49 -2.35 10.43
N PHE A 340 8.88 -1.37 11.24
CA PHE A 340 8.08 -0.91 12.38
C PHE A 340 6.72 -0.37 11.92
N ALA A 341 6.69 0.45 10.87
CA ALA A 341 5.43 0.94 10.32
C ALA A 341 4.55 -0.20 9.78
N SER A 342 5.14 -1.21 9.13
CA SER A 342 4.40 -2.35 8.58
C SER A 342 3.79 -3.24 9.66
N MET A 343 4.46 -3.37 10.81
CA MET A 343 3.98 -4.12 11.96
C MET A 343 2.61 -3.63 12.50
N TRP A 344 2.28 -2.36 12.28
CA TRP A 344 1.07 -1.74 12.85
C TRP A 344 0.05 -1.28 11.81
N ILE A 345 0.47 -1.04 10.56
CA ILE A 345 -0.40 -0.47 9.52
C ILE A 345 -0.82 -1.57 8.56
N SER A 346 0.06 -1.95 7.63
CA SER A 346 -0.08 -3.07 6.71
C SER A 346 1.11 -3.13 5.76
N ASN A 347 1.32 -4.29 5.16
CA ASN A 347 2.36 -4.55 4.16
C ASN A 347 2.25 -3.69 2.90
N VAL A 348 1.07 -3.14 2.60
CA VAL A 348 0.84 -2.30 1.42
C VAL A 348 0.90 -0.82 1.76
N ALA A 349 0.29 -0.39 2.88
CA ALA A 349 0.25 1.02 3.23
C ALA A 349 1.57 1.54 3.83
N ALA A 350 2.30 0.72 4.59
CA ALA A 350 3.58 1.12 5.19
C ALA A 350 4.66 1.47 4.15
N PRO A 351 4.91 0.69 3.08
CA PRO A 351 5.83 1.09 2.03
C PRO A 351 5.45 2.42 1.37
N VAL A 352 4.16 2.67 1.14
CA VAL A 352 3.67 3.92 0.53
C VAL A 352 3.94 5.12 1.44
N LEU A 353 3.73 4.95 2.76
CA LEU A 353 4.06 5.96 3.76
C LEU A 353 5.57 6.22 3.79
N CYS A 354 6.39 5.17 3.87
CA CYS A 354 7.85 5.28 3.87
C CYS A 354 8.38 5.91 2.59
N TYR A 355 7.88 5.52 1.43
CA TYR A 355 8.18 6.13 0.14
C TYR A 355 7.89 7.64 0.15
N SER A 356 6.72 8.04 0.66
CA SER A 356 6.34 9.45 0.76
C SER A 356 7.27 10.26 1.67
N ILE A 357 7.82 9.64 2.72
CA ILE A 357 8.79 10.26 3.64
C ILE A 357 10.17 10.41 2.99
N ILE A 358 10.61 9.43 2.20
CA ILE A 358 11.93 9.48 1.54
C ILE A 358 11.94 10.24 0.22
N GLN A 359 10.78 10.64 -0.33
CA GLN A 359 10.72 11.41 -1.57
C GLN A 359 11.66 12.62 -1.62
N PRO A 360 11.83 13.43 -0.55
CA PRO A 360 12.79 14.52 -0.53
C PRO A 360 14.25 14.04 -0.66
N ILE A 361 14.59 12.86 -0.13
CA ILE A 361 15.91 12.24 -0.31
C ILE A 361 16.06 11.83 -1.78
N LEU A 362 15.06 11.13 -2.34
CA LEU A 362 15.09 10.62 -3.71
C LEU A 362 15.24 11.74 -4.76
N ARG A 363 14.65 12.92 -4.52
CA ARG A 363 14.75 14.08 -5.43
C ARG A 363 16.16 14.66 -5.53
N ASN A 364 16.99 14.45 -4.51
CA ASN A 364 18.36 14.94 -4.47
C ASN A 364 19.38 13.90 -4.96
N LEU A 365 18.93 12.68 -5.26
CA LEU A 365 19.77 11.62 -5.80
C LEU A 365 19.65 11.57 -7.33
N PRO A 366 20.73 11.22 -8.05
CA PRO A 366 20.66 10.97 -9.50
C PRO A 366 19.60 9.91 -9.83
N ALA A 367 18.93 10.07 -10.98
CA ALA A 367 17.83 9.20 -11.40
C ALA A 367 18.22 7.71 -11.51
N ASP A 368 19.50 7.41 -11.79
CA ASP A 368 20.03 6.05 -11.91
C ASP A 368 20.99 5.68 -10.76
N SER A 369 20.83 6.33 -9.60
CA SER A 369 21.64 6.01 -8.43
C SER A 369 21.30 4.63 -7.86
N ASP A 370 22.31 3.81 -7.62
CA ASP A 370 22.14 2.52 -6.92
C ASP A 370 21.62 2.69 -5.49
N MET A 371 21.83 3.86 -4.86
CA MET A 371 21.21 4.19 -3.58
C MET A 371 19.69 4.32 -3.71
N THR A 372 19.17 4.87 -4.81
CA THR A 372 17.72 4.93 -5.07
C THR A 372 17.14 3.52 -5.18
N LYS A 373 17.79 2.64 -5.95
CA LYS A 373 17.37 1.23 -6.11
C LYS A 373 17.40 0.49 -4.77
N ALA A 374 18.50 0.60 -4.04
CA ALA A 374 18.67 -0.03 -2.73
C ALA A 374 17.65 0.48 -1.69
N LEU A 375 17.37 1.79 -1.68
CA LEU A 375 16.44 2.39 -0.73
C LEU A 375 14.99 1.98 -1.00
N LEU A 376 14.56 1.99 -2.26
CA LEU A 376 13.22 1.54 -2.64
C LEU A 376 13.02 0.05 -2.36
N LEU A 377 13.98 -0.79 -2.76
CA LEU A 377 13.92 -2.23 -2.55
C LEU A 377 14.02 -2.59 -1.06
N GLY A 378 14.88 -1.89 -0.31
CA GLY A 378 15.01 -2.04 1.13
C GLY A 378 13.70 -1.77 1.86
N ILE A 379 13.00 -0.68 1.53
CA ILE A 379 11.68 -0.39 2.11
C ILE A 379 10.68 -1.49 1.77
N ALA A 380 10.60 -1.93 0.51
CA ALA A 380 9.67 -2.96 0.08
C ALA A 380 9.89 -4.28 0.82
N LEU A 381 11.14 -4.76 0.88
CA LEU A 381 11.51 -6.01 1.56
C LEU A 381 11.31 -5.92 3.07
N SER A 382 11.71 -4.81 3.70
CA SER A 382 11.55 -4.63 5.14
C SER A 382 10.10 -4.48 5.56
N SER A 383 9.24 -3.87 4.76
CA SER A 383 7.80 -3.84 5.05
C SER A 383 7.18 -5.23 4.95
N ASN A 384 7.59 -6.07 4.00
CA ASN A 384 7.09 -7.45 3.94
C ASN A 384 7.50 -8.27 5.17
N ILE A 385 8.77 -8.15 5.61
CA ILE A 385 9.25 -8.78 6.85
C ILE A 385 8.54 -8.22 8.08
N GLY A 386 8.34 -6.91 8.15
CA GLY A 386 7.62 -6.27 9.26
C GLY A 386 6.19 -6.79 9.42
N GLY A 387 5.59 -7.24 8.31
CA GLY A 387 4.31 -7.93 8.29
C GLY A 387 4.27 -9.23 9.08
N ALA A 388 5.40 -9.94 9.24
CA ALA A 388 5.48 -11.17 10.01
C ALA A 388 5.68 -10.91 11.52
N ALA A 389 6.18 -9.72 11.89
CA ALA A 389 6.55 -9.39 13.26
C ALA A 389 5.34 -9.32 14.21
N SER A 390 4.17 -8.94 13.70
CA SER A 390 2.95 -8.78 14.50
C SER A 390 1.82 -9.66 13.97
N PRO A 391 1.07 -10.35 14.86
CA PRO A 391 -0.10 -11.13 14.46
C PRO A 391 -1.15 -10.37 13.64
N ILE A 392 -1.29 -9.07 13.90
CA ILE A 392 -2.31 -8.22 13.28
C ILE A 392 -1.85 -7.57 11.97
N ALA A 393 -0.56 -7.59 11.67
CA ALA A 393 0.00 -6.91 10.51
C ALA A 393 -0.37 -7.58 9.19
N SER A 394 -0.55 -8.90 9.22
CA SER A 394 -0.83 -9.71 8.04
C SER A 394 -1.88 -10.79 8.31
N PRO A 395 -2.85 -10.99 7.40
CA PRO A 395 -3.87 -12.04 7.54
C PRO A 395 -3.28 -13.44 7.69
N GLN A 396 -2.11 -13.68 7.08
CA GLN A 396 -1.41 -14.97 7.12
C GLN A 396 -1.10 -15.39 8.56
N ASN A 397 -0.60 -14.46 9.37
CA ASN A 397 -0.16 -14.72 10.74
C ASN A 397 -1.36 -15.12 11.59
N LEU A 398 -2.49 -14.47 11.33
CA LEU A 398 -3.70 -14.71 12.07
C LEU A 398 -4.35 -16.04 11.72
N ILE A 399 -4.34 -16.41 10.44
CA ILE A 399 -4.74 -17.76 10.01
C ILE A 399 -3.82 -18.81 10.65
N ALA A 400 -2.51 -18.53 10.74
CA ALA A 400 -1.57 -19.43 11.41
C ALA A 400 -1.89 -19.58 12.91
N LEU A 401 -2.19 -18.48 13.62
CA LEU A 401 -2.54 -18.50 15.04
C LEU A 401 -3.69 -19.47 15.34
N GLN A 402 -4.76 -19.44 14.55
CA GLN A 402 -5.94 -20.30 14.80
C GLN A 402 -5.71 -21.78 14.51
N ASN A 403 -4.67 -22.11 13.73
CA ASN A 403 -4.35 -23.48 13.38
C ASN A 403 -3.25 -24.07 14.30
N MET A 404 -2.72 -23.29 15.24
CA MET A 404 -1.73 -23.75 16.23
C MET A 404 -2.45 -24.14 17.53
N GLY A 405 -2.18 -25.35 18.04
CA GLY A 405 -2.66 -25.82 19.34
C GLY A 405 -1.50 -26.07 20.31
N PRO A 406 -1.42 -25.38 21.47
CA PRO A 406 -2.25 -24.24 21.91
C PRO A 406 -1.98 -22.97 21.11
N GLU A 407 -2.99 -22.09 21.00
CA GLU A 407 -2.86 -20.80 20.32
C GLU A 407 -1.86 -19.92 21.08
N PRO A 408 -0.76 -19.45 20.46
CA PRO A 408 0.21 -18.64 21.17
C PRO A 408 -0.41 -17.26 21.45
N SER A 409 -0.19 -16.75 22.65
CA SER A 409 -0.60 -15.38 22.98
C SER A 409 0.10 -14.37 22.07
N TRP A 410 -0.51 -13.20 21.91
CA TRP A 410 0.06 -12.12 21.10
C TRP A 410 1.52 -11.81 21.50
N GLY A 411 1.80 -11.81 22.82
CA GLY A 411 3.15 -11.59 23.35
C GLY A 411 4.15 -12.70 23.01
N VAL A 412 3.72 -13.96 23.01
CA VAL A 412 4.58 -15.10 22.63
C VAL A 412 4.95 -15.03 21.16
N TRP A 413 3.98 -14.78 20.28
CA TRP A 413 4.25 -14.57 18.86
C TRP A 413 5.24 -13.43 18.65
N PHE A 414 4.99 -12.29 19.29
CA PHE A 414 5.82 -11.10 19.16
C PHE A 414 7.27 -11.36 19.61
N PHE A 415 7.45 -12.06 20.74
CA PHE A 415 8.77 -12.39 21.27
C PHE A 415 9.59 -13.30 20.35
N VAL A 416 8.94 -14.20 19.61
CA VAL A 416 9.60 -15.11 18.67
C VAL A 416 9.81 -14.44 17.30
N ALA A 417 8.80 -13.76 16.77
CA ALA A 417 8.82 -13.20 15.43
C ALA A 417 9.73 -11.97 15.32
N LEU A 418 9.79 -11.13 16.36
CA LEU A 418 10.56 -9.88 16.32
C LEU A 418 12.07 -10.12 16.13
N PRO A 419 12.76 -11.02 16.89
CA PRO A 419 14.16 -11.35 16.65
C PRO A 419 14.43 -11.88 15.24
N VAL A 420 13.56 -12.77 14.74
CA VAL A 420 13.68 -13.35 13.39
C VAL A 420 13.58 -12.25 12.34
N CYS A 421 12.66 -11.30 12.50
CA CYS A 421 12.50 -10.17 11.59
C CYS A 421 13.71 -9.23 11.62
N ILE A 422 14.25 -8.94 12.79
CA ILE A 422 15.45 -8.10 12.95
C ILE A 422 16.65 -8.74 12.24
N ILE A 423 16.90 -10.03 12.48
CA ILE A 423 17.99 -10.76 11.84
C ILE A 423 17.80 -10.76 10.31
N SER A 424 16.58 -11.02 9.84
CA SER A 424 16.26 -11.03 8.40
C SER A 424 16.52 -9.66 7.76
N ILE A 425 16.16 -8.56 8.43
CA ILE A 425 16.45 -7.19 7.95
C ILE A 425 17.94 -6.92 7.88
N LEU A 426 18.72 -7.35 8.88
CA LEU A 426 20.17 -7.20 8.87
C LEU A 426 20.80 -7.98 7.71
N LEU A 427 20.33 -9.20 7.44
CA LEU A 427 20.79 -10.01 6.31
C LEU A 427 20.44 -9.37 4.97
N ILE A 428 19.20 -8.88 4.81
CA ILE A 428 18.80 -8.15 3.58
C ILE A 428 19.61 -6.87 3.43
N TRP A 429 19.85 -6.14 4.51
CA TRP A 429 20.67 -4.94 4.47
C TRP A 429 22.09 -5.24 3.99
N VAL A 430 22.72 -6.29 4.51
CA VAL A 430 24.04 -6.75 4.01
C VAL A 430 23.97 -7.13 2.54
N LEU A 431 22.95 -7.88 2.12
CA LEU A 431 22.74 -8.28 0.73
C LEU A 431 22.60 -7.05 -0.20
N LEU A 432 21.83 -6.04 0.20
CA LEU A 432 21.67 -4.80 -0.56
C LEU A 432 22.96 -3.99 -0.61
N LEU A 433 23.75 -3.97 0.47
CA LEU A 433 25.05 -3.31 0.49
C LEU A 433 26.05 -3.97 -0.47
N VAL A 434 26.07 -5.30 -0.53
CA VAL A 434 26.95 -6.05 -1.44
C VAL A 434 26.53 -5.88 -2.89
N THR A 435 25.22 -5.96 -3.16
CA THR A 435 24.66 -5.92 -4.52
C THR A 435 24.73 -4.53 -5.15
N PHE A 436 24.32 -3.49 -4.41
CA PHE A 436 24.13 -2.14 -4.96
C PHE A 436 25.21 -1.13 -4.52
N GLN A 437 26.07 -1.47 -3.56
CA GLN A 437 27.16 -0.61 -3.07
C GLN A 437 26.79 0.88 -2.90
N PRO A 438 25.72 1.21 -2.13
CA PRO A 438 25.10 2.54 -2.10
C PRO A 438 25.96 3.68 -1.52
N GLY A 439 27.22 3.41 -1.15
CA GLY A 439 28.13 4.34 -0.48
C GLY A 439 29.10 5.10 -1.39
N ARG A 440 29.12 4.86 -2.71
CA ARG A 440 30.05 5.53 -3.63
C ARG A 440 29.59 6.97 -3.93
N GLY A 441 30.18 7.94 -3.24
CA GLY A 441 30.16 9.36 -3.63
C GLY A 441 28.87 10.15 -3.35
N THR A 442 27.91 9.59 -2.61
CA THR A 442 26.64 10.27 -2.31
C THR A 442 26.53 10.63 -0.82
N SER A 443 26.38 11.91 -0.50
CA SER A 443 25.98 12.37 0.83
C SER A 443 24.48 12.66 0.85
N ILE A 444 23.78 12.17 1.87
CA ILE A 444 22.33 12.35 1.97
C ILE A 444 22.04 13.55 2.88
N VAL A 445 21.14 14.42 2.42
CA VAL A 445 20.61 15.51 3.24
C VAL A 445 19.67 14.91 4.30
N PRO A 446 19.92 15.14 5.60
CA PRO A 446 19.10 14.55 6.64
C PRO A 446 17.68 15.13 6.62
N ILE A 447 16.70 14.26 6.86
CA ILE A 447 15.30 14.67 6.95
C ILE A 447 15.09 15.43 8.26
N ARG A 448 14.49 16.62 8.17
CA ARG A 448 14.12 17.40 9.35
C ARG A 448 12.87 16.80 10.00
N PRO A 449 12.84 16.62 11.32
CA PRO A 449 11.64 16.13 12.01
C PRO A 449 10.50 17.14 11.87
N LEU A 450 9.26 16.66 11.80
CA LEU A 450 8.09 17.54 12.00
C LEU A 450 8.10 17.99 13.46
N LYS A 451 8.28 19.30 13.71
CA LYS A 451 8.30 19.92 15.04
C LYS A 451 6.90 20.26 15.55
N ASP A 452 5.90 19.46 15.18
CA ASP A 452 4.53 19.71 15.61
C ASP A 452 4.33 19.14 17.02
N LYS A 453 3.70 19.93 17.90
CA LYS A 453 3.35 19.47 19.24
C LYS A 453 2.26 18.41 19.14
N PHE A 454 2.38 17.35 19.94
CA PHE A 454 1.37 16.28 19.99
C PHE A 454 0.01 16.85 20.39
N SER A 455 -0.98 16.73 19.52
CA SER A 455 -2.34 17.19 19.79
C SER A 455 -3.01 16.33 20.86
N GLY A 456 -3.97 16.89 21.61
CA GLY A 456 -4.75 16.13 22.60
C GLY A 456 -5.45 14.91 21.99
N THR A 457 -5.93 15.03 20.75
CA THR A 457 -6.52 13.89 20.01
C THR A 457 -5.47 12.81 19.69
N GLN A 458 -4.25 13.21 19.33
CA GLN A 458 -3.17 12.24 19.06
C GLN A 458 -2.74 11.51 20.34
N TRP A 459 -2.72 12.20 21.47
CA TRP A 459 -2.51 11.57 22.78
C TRP A 459 -3.58 10.55 23.11
N PHE A 460 -4.86 10.90 22.92
CA PHE A 460 -5.96 9.96 23.12
C PHE A 460 -5.82 8.70 22.25
N ILE A 461 -5.54 8.86 20.95
CA ILE A 461 -5.33 7.73 20.02
C ILE A 461 -4.15 6.86 20.49
N SER A 462 -3.03 7.47 20.86
CA SER A 462 -1.85 6.74 21.34
C SER A 462 -2.13 5.98 22.63
N ILE A 463 -2.83 6.59 23.59
CA ILE A 463 -3.18 5.94 24.87
C ILE A 463 -4.07 4.74 24.61
N VAL A 464 -5.17 4.90 23.86
CA VAL A 464 -6.07 3.79 23.52
C VAL A 464 -5.31 2.67 22.82
N THR A 465 -4.46 3.01 21.85
CA THR A 465 -3.65 2.02 21.12
C THR A 465 -2.72 1.23 22.05
N VAL A 466 -1.97 1.92 22.91
CA VAL A 466 -1.05 1.28 23.86
C VAL A 466 -1.80 0.43 24.88
N THR A 467 -2.95 0.91 25.38
CA THR A 467 -3.80 0.14 26.29
C THR A 467 -4.35 -1.12 25.63
N THR A 468 -4.83 -1.04 24.39
CA THR A 468 -5.30 -2.22 23.64
C THR A 468 -4.18 -3.25 23.44
N ILE A 469 -2.97 -2.81 23.08
CA ILE A 469 -1.80 -3.70 22.94
C ILE A 469 -1.44 -4.34 24.27
N ALA A 470 -1.43 -3.57 25.36
CA ALA A 470 -1.15 -4.09 26.70
C ALA A 470 -2.18 -5.15 27.12
N LEU A 471 -3.46 -4.93 26.82
CA LEU A 471 -4.53 -5.91 27.07
C LEU A 471 -4.35 -7.18 26.24
N TRP A 472 -3.90 -7.09 24.98
CA TRP A 472 -3.56 -8.28 24.18
C TRP A 472 -2.37 -9.06 24.74
N CYS A 473 -1.36 -8.39 25.30
CA CYS A 473 -0.22 -9.07 25.92
C CYS A 473 -0.62 -9.86 27.17
N VAL A 474 -1.63 -9.39 27.91
CA VAL A 474 -2.08 -9.97 29.19
C VAL A 474 -3.36 -10.81 29.02
N SER A 475 -3.78 -11.08 27.77
CA SER A 475 -5.07 -11.70 27.45
C SER A 475 -5.32 -13.00 28.21
N HIS A 476 -4.32 -13.88 28.30
CA HIS A 476 -4.41 -15.18 29.00
C HIS A 476 -4.72 -15.04 30.51
N GLN A 477 -4.33 -13.94 31.15
CA GLN A 477 -4.66 -13.71 32.58
C GLN A 477 -6.06 -13.11 32.74
N LEU A 478 -6.63 -12.56 31.68
CA LEU A 478 -7.92 -11.84 31.68
C LEU A 478 -9.02 -12.61 30.91
N GLU A 479 -8.80 -13.87 30.58
CA GLU A 479 -9.78 -14.74 29.92
C GLU A 479 -11.10 -14.80 30.69
N ALA A 480 -11.06 -14.80 32.03
CA ALA A 480 -12.25 -14.79 32.86
C ALA A 480 -13.15 -13.54 32.67
N THR A 481 -12.59 -12.43 32.20
CA THR A 481 -13.32 -11.16 32.06
C THR A 481 -13.63 -10.84 30.60
N PHE A 482 -12.67 -11.01 29.69
CA PHE A 482 -12.82 -10.65 28.28
C PHE A 482 -13.12 -11.84 27.36
N GLY A 483 -12.95 -13.08 27.84
CA GLY A 483 -13.14 -14.30 27.05
C GLY A 483 -12.02 -14.52 26.04
N ASP A 484 -11.98 -13.69 24.99
CA ASP A 484 -11.08 -13.84 23.84
C ASP A 484 -10.43 -12.50 23.42
N MET A 485 -9.23 -12.57 22.84
CA MET A 485 -8.50 -11.43 22.25
C MET A 485 -9.32 -10.64 21.22
N GLY A 486 -10.24 -11.28 20.51
CA GLY A 486 -11.15 -10.61 19.57
C GLY A 486 -12.11 -9.63 20.24
N VAL A 487 -12.50 -9.85 21.49
CA VAL A 487 -13.35 -8.91 22.25
C VAL A 487 -12.58 -7.64 22.59
N VAL A 488 -11.31 -7.78 23.00
CA VAL A 488 -10.40 -6.66 23.26
C VAL A 488 -10.22 -5.78 22.02
N ALA A 489 -10.25 -6.38 20.82
CA ALA A 489 -10.13 -5.67 19.56
C ALA A 489 -11.30 -4.71 19.25
N ILE A 490 -12.44 -4.86 19.95
CA ILE A 490 -13.61 -3.99 19.79
C ILE A 490 -13.39 -2.62 20.49
N ILE A 491 -12.54 -2.58 21.52
CA ILE A 491 -12.25 -1.35 22.29
C ILE A 491 -11.84 -0.16 21.39
N PRO A 492 -10.82 -0.27 20.51
CA PRO A 492 -10.46 0.84 19.62
C PRO A 492 -11.56 1.20 18.63
N ILE A 493 -12.41 0.24 18.23
CA ILE A 493 -13.55 0.49 17.35
C ILE A 493 -14.55 1.42 18.04
N ILE A 494 -14.98 1.06 19.25
CA ILE A 494 -15.90 1.88 20.04
C ILE A 494 -15.27 3.22 20.37
N ALA A 495 -14.00 3.24 20.80
CA ALA A 495 -13.32 4.46 21.20
C ALA A 495 -13.14 5.44 20.04
N PHE A 496 -12.72 4.99 18.84
CA PHE A 496 -12.41 5.89 17.73
C PHE A 496 -13.63 6.26 16.89
N PHE A 497 -14.57 5.34 16.66
CA PHE A 497 -15.81 5.68 15.96
C PHE A 497 -16.82 6.37 16.88
N GLY A 498 -16.91 5.97 18.15
CA GLY A 498 -17.83 6.57 19.12
C GLY A 498 -17.49 8.02 19.47
N THR A 499 -16.21 8.40 19.44
CA THR A 499 -15.76 9.79 19.65
C THR A 499 -15.75 10.63 18.36
N GLY A 500 -16.04 10.04 17.20
CA GLY A 500 -16.00 10.72 15.89
C GLY A 500 -14.58 10.97 15.34
N ILE A 501 -13.54 10.39 15.94
CA ILE A 501 -12.17 10.42 15.42
C ILE A 501 -12.11 9.74 14.04
N LEU A 502 -12.79 8.60 13.92
CA LEU A 502 -13.04 7.93 12.65
C LEU A 502 -14.50 8.12 12.22
N THR A 503 -14.68 8.30 10.92
CA THR A 503 -15.97 8.58 10.28
C THR A 503 -16.47 7.35 9.51
N LYS A 504 -17.74 7.36 9.11
CA LYS A 504 -18.31 6.30 8.24
C LYS A 504 -17.50 6.08 6.95
N GLU A 505 -16.92 7.13 6.39
CA GLU A 505 -16.07 7.01 5.20
C GLU A 505 -14.79 6.22 5.48
N ASP A 506 -14.18 6.40 6.66
CA ASP A 506 -13.01 5.64 7.06
C ASP A 506 -13.33 4.14 7.20
N PHE A 507 -14.50 3.82 7.74
CA PHE A 507 -15.00 2.44 7.83
C PHE A 507 -15.23 1.79 6.46
N ASN A 508 -15.79 2.56 5.51
CA ASN A 508 -15.98 2.09 4.13
C ASN A 508 -14.65 1.85 3.40
N ASN A 509 -13.59 2.54 3.82
CA ASN A 509 -12.24 2.40 3.26
C ASN A 509 -11.43 1.25 3.88
N PHE A 510 -11.99 0.49 4.83
CA PHE A 510 -11.32 -0.71 5.34
C PHE A 510 -11.11 -1.76 4.25
N LEU A 511 -10.12 -2.63 4.43
CA LEU A 511 -9.80 -3.70 3.47
C LEU A 511 -10.79 -4.85 3.61
N TRP A 512 -12.07 -4.60 3.28
CA TRP A 512 -13.17 -5.56 3.34
C TRP A 512 -12.89 -6.82 2.50
N THR A 513 -12.20 -6.68 1.39
CA THR A 513 -11.78 -7.81 0.55
C THR A 513 -10.93 -8.81 1.31
N ILE A 514 -10.03 -8.34 2.18
CA ILE A 514 -9.17 -9.18 3.02
C ILE A 514 -9.97 -9.83 4.15
N ILE A 515 -10.89 -9.08 4.76
CA ILE A 515 -11.75 -9.59 5.83
C ILE A 515 -12.60 -10.75 5.31
N ILE A 516 -13.25 -10.56 4.16
CA ILE A 516 -14.05 -11.60 3.50
C ILE A 516 -13.17 -12.76 3.03
N LEU A 517 -11.95 -12.48 2.56
CA LEU A 517 -10.99 -13.52 2.19
C LEU A 517 -10.66 -14.43 3.39
N ALA A 518 -10.31 -13.83 4.52
CA ALA A 518 -10.02 -14.55 5.76
C ALA A 518 -11.25 -15.32 6.26
N ALA A 519 -12.42 -14.69 6.29
CA ALA A 519 -13.67 -15.32 6.70
C ALA A 519 -14.02 -16.56 5.85
N GLY A 520 -13.89 -16.46 4.53
CA GLY A 520 -14.10 -17.60 3.62
C GLY A 520 -13.03 -18.69 3.77
N GLY A 521 -11.77 -18.32 4.04
CA GLY A 521 -10.70 -19.28 4.33
C GLY A 521 -10.94 -20.08 5.62
N LEU A 522 -11.44 -19.42 6.66
CA LEU A 522 -11.81 -20.08 7.92
C LEU A 522 -13.03 -20.99 7.77
N SER A 523 -14.02 -20.53 7.03
CA SER A 523 -15.18 -21.32 6.64
C SER A 523 -14.78 -22.58 5.85
N LEU A 524 -13.83 -22.45 4.92
CA LEU A 524 -13.28 -23.59 4.17
C LEU A 524 -12.57 -24.55 5.12
N GLY A 525 -11.67 -24.04 5.98
CA GLY A 525 -10.94 -24.86 6.96
C GLY A 525 -11.86 -25.65 7.89
N LYS A 526 -12.89 -25.02 8.46
CA LYS A 526 -13.89 -25.72 9.28
C LYS A 526 -14.68 -26.76 8.48
N SER A 527 -15.09 -26.44 7.26
CA SER A 527 -15.82 -27.38 6.40
C SER A 527 -14.97 -28.62 6.07
N VAL A 528 -13.69 -28.39 5.80
CA VAL A 528 -12.71 -29.44 5.53
C VAL A 528 -12.49 -30.34 6.74
N ASN A 529 -12.36 -29.76 7.94
CA ASN A 529 -12.23 -30.52 9.18
C ASN A 529 -13.50 -31.35 9.46
N SER A 530 -14.68 -30.71 9.43
CA SER A 530 -15.97 -31.35 9.69
C SER A 530 -16.32 -32.47 8.69
N SER A 531 -15.93 -32.33 7.42
CA SER A 531 -16.14 -33.35 6.39
C SER A 531 -15.37 -34.66 6.63
N GLY A 532 -14.43 -34.69 7.58
CA GLY A 532 -13.53 -35.82 7.82
C GLY A 532 -12.48 -36.03 6.73
N LEU A 533 -12.37 -35.13 5.75
CA LEU A 533 -11.38 -35.20 4.67
C LEU A 533 -9.95 -35.11 5.24
N LEU A 534 -9.72 -34.21 6.19
CA LEU A 534 -8.41 -34.05 6.84
C LEU A 534 -7.95 -35.32 7.55
N HIS A 535 -8.86 -36.02 8.24
CA HIS A 535 -8.53 -37.27 8.92
C HIS A 535 -8.06 -38.34 7.95
N THR A 536 -8.84 -38.58 6.89
CA THR A 536 -8.48 -39.58 5.86
C THR A 536 -7.19 -39.24 5.13
N LEU A 537 -6.97 -37.96 4.80
CA LEU A 537 -5.70 -37.52 4.22
C LEU A 537 -4.54 -37.68 5.20
N ALA A 538 -4.71 -37.30 6.47
CA ALA A 538 -3.69 -37.43 7.50
C ALA A 538 -3.33 -38.90 7.74
N GLU A 539 -4.30 -39.81 7.78
CA GLU A 539 -4.06 -41.25 7.88
C GLU A 539 -3.28 -41.78 6.68
N SER A 540 -3.64 -41.37 5.46
CA SER A 540 -2.93 -41.79 4.24
C SER A 540 -1.49 -41.30 4.21
N ILE A 541 -1.25 -40.04 4.59
CA ILE A 541 0.10 -39.46 4.68
C ILE A 541 0.88 -40.12 5.81
N THR A 542 0.25 -40.34 6.97
CA THR A 542 0.88 -41.00 8.12
C THR A 542 1.28 -42.42 7.78
N ALA A 543 0.45 -43.19 7.06
CA ALA A 543 0.81 -44.51 6.57
C ALA A 543 2.04 -44.45 5.63
N GLY A 544 2.08 -43.49 4.70
CA GLY A 544 3.22 -43.29 3.80
C GLY A 544 4.50 -42.83 4.51
N VAL A 545 4.38 -41.96 5.52
CA VAL A 545 5.49 -41.41 6.30
C VAL A 545 5.99 -42.42 7.34
N GLN A 546 5.11 -43.14 8.04
CA GLN A 546 5.49 -44.23 8.94
C GLN A 546 6.16 -45.37 8.17
N ALA A 547 5.70 -45.71 6.96
CA ALA A 547 6.39 -46.68 6.11
C ALA A 547 7.82 -46.22 5.75
N ALA A 548 8.05 -44.92 5.58
CA ALA A 548 9.38 -44.37 5.31
C ALA A 548 10.28 -44.23 6.56
N ILE A 549 9.69 -43.90 7.72
CA ILE A 549 10.43 -43.68 8.99
C ILE A 549 10.67 -44.99 9.76
N MET A 550 9.79 -45.99 9.62
CA MET A 550 9.90 -47.30 10.26
C MET A 550 10.52 -48.39 9.38
N MET A 551 10.98 -48.07 8.17
CA MET A 551 11.88 -48.96 7.44
C MET A 551 13.18 -49.09 8.24
N GLU A 552 13.47 -50.29 8.71
CA GLU A 552 14.79 -50.67 9.22
C GLU A 552 15.53 -51.40 8.10
N ASP A 553 16.79 -51.04 7.88
CA ASP A 553 17.62 -51.72 6.88
C ASP A 553 17.82 -53.18 7.31
N SER A 554 17.36 -54.13 6.48
CA SER A 554 17.25 -55.56 6.80
C SER A 554 18.58 -56.23 7.17
N ARG A 555 19.72 -55.56 6.92
CA ARG A 555 21.06 -56.05 7.28
C ARG A 555 21.64 -55.43 8.55
N THR A 556 21.18 -54.27 8.97
CA THR A 556 21.81 -53.48 10.04
C THR A 556 20.89 -53.16 11.22
N GLY A 557 19.58 -53.35 11.07
CA GLY A 557 18.59 -53.15 12.15
C GLY A 557 18.48 -51.70 12.63
N GLN A 558 18.98 -50.73 11.85
CA GLN A 558 18.87 -49.31 12.17
C GLN A 558 17.82 -48.62 11.29
N ARG A 559 17.12 -47.66 11.90
CA ARG A 559 16.09 -46.85 11.24
C ARG A 559 16.68 -46.07 10.06
N TYR A 560 16.00 -46.14 8.91
CA TYR A 560 16.45 -45.54 7.65
C TYR A 560 16.48 -43.99 7.69
N LEU A 561 15.66 -43.36 8.55
CA LEU A 561 15.59 -41.91 8.71
C LEU A 561 15.68 -41.50 10.19
N GLN A 562 16.61 -40.61 10.51
CA GLN A 562 16.73 -39.90 11.80
C GLN A 562 16.44 -38.41 11.62
N VAL A 563 16.13 -37.70 12.71
CA VAL A 563 15.89 -36.24 12.72
C VAL A 563 17.02 -35.44 12.05
N LYS A 564 18.27 -35.92 12.16
CA LYS A 564 19.44 -35.36 11.48
C LYS A 564 19.32 -35.40 9.95
N HIS A 565 18.67 -36.41 9.37
CA HIS A 565 18.44 -36.50 7.92
C HIS A 565 17.40 -35.47 7.44
N PHE A 566 16.41 -35.13 8.28
CA PHE A 566 15.46 -34.06 7.97
C PHE A 566 16.15 -32.69 7.94
N LEU A 567 17.05 -32.41 8.89
CA LEU A 567 17.85 -31.19 8.87
C LEU A 567 18.86 -31.16 7.70
N THR A 568 19.62 -32.25 7.50
CA THR A 568 20.70 -32.29 6.51
C THR A 568 20.21 -32.45 5.07
N ARG A 569 19.01 -32.99 4.83
CA ARG A 569 18.44 -33.13 3.47
C ARG A 569 17.25 -32.21 3.23
N GLY A 570 16.44 -31.92 4.25
CA GLY A 570 15.28 -31.03 4.13
C GLY A 570 15.65 -29.56 3.95
N ILE A 571 16.69 -29.07 4.63
CA ILE A 571 17.18 -27.69 4.42
C ILE A 571 17.75 -27.52 3.01
N PRO A 572 18.63 -28.41 2.50
CA PRO A 572 19.08 -28.34 1.11
C PRO A 572 17.94 -28.55 0.10
N ALA A 573 17.00 -29.47 0.34
CA ALA A 573 15.86 -29.67 -0.55
C ALA A 573 14.97 -28.42 -0.62
N SER A 574 14.78 -27.72 0.50
CA SER A 574 14.03 -26.45 0.53
C SER A 574 14.77 -25.35 -0.23
N LEU A 575 16.10 -25.26 -0.09
CA LEU A 575 16.96 -24.35 -0.86
C LEU A 575 16.94 -24.67 -2.36
N ILE A 576 17.02 -25.96 -2.73
CA ILE A 576 16.94 -26.40 -4.12
C ILE A 576 15.56 -26.10 -4.69
N THR A 577 14.50 -26.37 -3.95
CA THR A 577 13.12 -26.04 -4.36
C THR A 577 12.96 -24.54 -4.54
N PHE A 578 13.52 -23.72 -3.65
CA PHE A 578 13.54 -22.28 -3.78
C PHE A 578 14.30 -21.82 -5.04
N VAL A 579 15.47 -22.39 -5.32
CA VAL A 579 16.24 -22.12 -6.54
C VAL A 579 15.48 -22.56 -7.80
N VAL A 580 14.80 -23.71 -7.77
CA VAL A 580 13.97 -24.19 -8.88
C VAL A 580 12.77 -23.28 -9.09
N ILE A 581 12.07 -22.87 -8.03
CA ILE A 581 10.95 -21.92 -8.12
C ILE A 581 11.42 -20.58 -8.70
N ILE A 582 12.59 -20.08 -8.29
CA ILE A 582 13.15 -18.85 -8.84
C ILE A 582 13.51 -19.02 -10.31
N THR A 583 14.19 -20.10 -10.69
CA THR A 583 14.67 -20.30 -12.06
C THR A 583 13.55 -20.62 -13.04
N VAL A 584 12.63 -21.51 -12.66
CA VAL A 584 11.43 -21.84 -13.45
C VAL A 584 10.46 -20.66 -13.45
N GLY A 585 10.26 -20.00 -12.30
CA GLY A 585 9.44 -18.81 -12.19
C GLY A 585 9.97 -17.65 -13.04
N TYR A 586 11.28 -17.41 -13.03
CA TYR A 586 11.93 -16.41 -13.88
C TYR A 586 11.83 -16.77 -15.37
N GLY A 587 12.04 -18.03 -15.73
CA GLY A 587 11.86 -18.52 -17.10
C GLY A 587 10.42 -18.38 -17.61
N LEU A 588 9.44 -18.66 -16.74
CA LEU A 588 8.02 -18.45 -17.06
C LEU A 588 7.67 -16.96 -17.19
N MET A 589 8.22 -16.09 -16.34
CA MET A 589 8.01 -14.64 -16.45
C MET A 589 8.56 -14.11 -17.79
N LEU A 590 9.78 -14.52 -18.17
CA LEU A 590 10.37 -14.19 -19.47
C LEU A 590 9.53 -14.71 -20.65
N ALA A 591 9.02 -15.95 -20.56
CA ALA A 591 8.17 -16.54 -21.59
C ALA A 591 6.80 -15.84 -21.73
N VAL A 592 6.30 -15.24 -20.64
CA VAL A 592 5.06 -14.46 -20.60
C VAL A 592 5.29 -12.98 -20.94
N GLY A 593 6.55 -12.57 -21.16
CA GLY A 593 6.92 -11.22 -21.62
C GLY A 593 7.11 -10.19 -20.49
N PHE A 594 7.41 -10.64 -19.27
CA PHE A 594 7.80 -9.81 -18.13
C PHE A 594 9.31 -9.68 -17.96
#